data_AF-A0A0W1RDM1-F1
#
_entry.id   AF-A0A0W1RDM1-F1
#
_cell.length_a   1.000
_cell.length_b   1.000
_cell.length_c   1.000
_cell.angle_alpha   90.00
_cell.angle_beta   90.00
_cell.angle_gamma   90.00
#
_symmetry.space_group_name_H-M   'P 1'
#
loop_
_entity.id
_entity.type
_entity.pdbx_description
1 polymer ?
#
loop_
_entity_poly.entity_id
_entity_poly.type
_entity_poly.pdbx_seq_one_letter_code
_entity_poly.pdbx_strand_id
1 'polypeptide(L)' 'MNRDELVRLATLWFVVMTFLQTGSGESHPVVTVAVFIALILLWMIPFYIVVDLVRGGGEVIGL' A
#
# COMPACT_ATOMS: atom_id res chain seq x y z
N MET A 1 6.80 -3.38 13.17
CA MET A 1 5.43 -3.93 12.98
C MET A 1 5.30 -5.36 13.49
N ASN A 2 4.07 -5.79 13.81
CA ASN A 2 3.73 -7.20 14.10
C ASN A 2 3.44 -7.98 12.81
N ARG A 3 3.56 -9.32 12.84
CA ARG A 3 3.28 -10.18 11.67
C ARG A 3 1.86 -10.00 11.12
N ASP A 4 0.87 -9.94 12.00
CA ASP A 4 -0.53 -9.78 11.60
C ASP A 4 -0.78 -8.44 10.90
N GLU A 5 -0.10 -7.39 11.36
CA GLU A 5 -0.15 -6.05 10.76
C GLU A 5 0.49 -6.04 9.37
N LEU A 6 1.66 -6.67 9.20
CA LEU A 6 2.33 -6.81 7.91
C LEU A 6 1.44 -7.55 6.92
N VAL A 7 0.83 -8.67 7.33
CA VAL A 7 -0.07 -9.45 6.46
C VAL A 7 -1.30 -8.64 6.07
N ARG A 8 -1.87 -7.85 7.00
CA ARG A 8 -2.99 -6.94 6.71
C ARG A 8 -2.60 -5.86 5.70
N LEU A 9 -1.46 -5.20 5.89
CA LEU A 9 -0.98 -4.16 4.98
C LEU A 9 -0.65 -4.73 3.59
N ALA A 10 -0.03 -5.90 3.53
CA ALA A 10 0.22 -6.60 2.27
C ALA A 10 -1.10 -6.98 1.56
N THR A 11 -2.10 -7.41 2.31
CA THR A 11 -3.43 -7.73 1.76
C THR A 11 -4.12 -6.47 1.24
N LEU A 12 -4.07 -5.35 1.97
CA LEU A 12 -4.59 -4.06 1.51
C LEU A 12 -3.90 -3.59 0.23
N TRP A 13 -2.57 -3.71 0.17
CA TRP A 13 -1.80 -3.39 -1.02
C TRP A 13 -2.20 -4.26 -2.22
N PHE A 14 -2.40 -5.57 -2.01
CA PHE A 14 -2.90 -6.49 -3.03
C PHE A 14 -4.29 -6.10 -3.54
N VAL A 15 -5.22 -5.73 -2.64
CA VAL A 15 -6.56 -5.28 -3.01
C VAL A 15 -6.50 -3.99 -3.84
N VAL A 16 -5.63 -3.04 -3.46
CA VAL A 16 -5.43 -1.79 -4.21
C VAL A 16 -4.90 -2.07 -5.62
N MET A 17 -3.91 -2.96 -5.77
CA MET A 17 -3.42 -3.36 -7.09
C MET A 17 -4.51 -4.02 -7.94
N THR A 18 -5.29 -4.92 -7.33
CA THR A 18 -6.40 -5.61 -8.01
C THR A 18 -7.46 -4.61 -8.48
N PHE A 19 -7.83 -3.64 -7.64
CA PHE A 19 -8.77 -2.59 -7.99
C PHE A 19 -8.27 -1.73 -9.16
N LEU A 20 -6.99 -1.34 -9.15
CA LEU A 20 -6.40 -0.58 -10.27
C LEU A 20 -6.41 -1.39 -11.57
N GLN A 21 -6.20 -2.70 -11.50
CA GLN A 21 -6.19 -3.56 -12.67
C GLN A 21 -7.59 -3.78 -13.27
N THR A 22 -8.63 -3.88 -12.44
CA THR A 22 -9.99 -4.24 -12.89
C THR A 22 -10.92 -3.05 -13.05
N GLY A 23 -10.76 -2.00 -12.24
CA GLY A 23 -11.66 -0.85 -12.19
C GLY A 23 -11.23 0.36 -13.03
N SER A 24 -9.96 0.44 -13.47
CA SER A 24 -9.43 1.63 -14.15
C SER A 24 -9.99 1.88 -15.56
N GLY A 25 -10.75 0.93 -16.13
CA GLY A 25 -11.41 1.07 -17.43
C GLY A 25 -12.80 1.70 -17.39
N GLU A 26 -13.41 1.88 -16.20
CA GLU A 26 -14.76 2.45 -16.09
C GLU A 26 -14.77 3.98 -16.10
N SER A 27 -15.70 4.57 -16.87
CA SER A 27 -15.81 6.03 -17.04
C SER A 27 -16.69 6.73 -15.99
N HIS A 28 -16.97 6.08 -14.86
CA HIS A 28 -17.81 6.65 -13.81
C HIS A 28 -17.01 7.63 -12.94
N PRO A 29 -17.52 8.83 -12.62
CA PRO A 29 -16.80 9.83 -11.83
C PRO A 29 -16.32 9.33 -10.46
N VAL A 30 -17.13 8.49 -9.81
CA VAL A 30 -16.80 7.88 -8.51
C VAL A 30 -15.60 6.94 -8.65
N VAL A 31 -15.56 6.13 -9.72
CA VAL A 31 -14.45 5.21 -10.00
C VAL A 31 -13.18 6.00 -10.30
N THR A 32 -13.30 7.11 -11.04
CA THR A 32 -12.16 7.99 -11.34
C THR A 32 -11.51 8.53 -10.06
N VAL A 33 -12.31 9.04 -9.11
CA VAL A 33 -11.80 9.50 -7.80
C VAL A 33 -11.18 8.35 -7.01
N ALA A 34 -11.82 7.19 -7.00
CA ALA A 34 -11.30 6.00 -6.33
C ALA A 34 -9.96 5.53 -6.92
N VAL A 35 -9.77 5.63 -8.23
CA VAL A 35 -8.49 5.34 -8.91
C VAL A 35 -7.39 6.30 -8.43
N PHE A 36 -7.66 7.59 -8.31
CA PHE A 36 -6.68 8.54 -7.76
C PHE A 36 -6.26 8.17 -6.33
N ILE A 37 -7.22 7.84 -5.47
CA ILE A 37 -6.94 7.40 -4.09
C ILE A 37 -6.12 6.09 -4.11
N ALA A 38 -6.50 5.14 -4.94
CA ALA A 38 -5.81 3.85 -5.08
C ALA A 38 -4.36 4.03 -5.55
N LEU A 39 -4.08 4.97 -6.45
CA LEU A 39 -2.70 5.30 -6.87
C LEU A 39 -1.86 5.85 -5.72
N ILE A 40 -2.45 6.68 -4.84
CA ILE A 40 -1.76 7.16 -3.63
C ILE A 40 -1.46 5.99 -2.69
N LEU A 41 -2.44 5.13 -2.42
CA LEU A 41 -2.27 3.96 -1.56
C LEU A 41 -1.26 2.96 -2.11
N LEU A 42 -1.22 2.79 -3.43
CA LEU A 42 -0.28 1.91 -4.12
C LEU A 42 1.17 2.24 -3.76
N TRP A 43 1.48 3.53 -3.59
CA TRP A 43 2.80 4.01 -3.18
C TRP A 43 2.96 4.13 -1.67
N MET A 44 1.93 4.60 -0.97
CA MET A 44 1.99 4.88 0.46
C MET A 44 2.14 3.61 1.31
N ILE A 45 1.44 2.52 0.96
CA ILE A 45 1.48 1.26 1.72
C ILE A 45 2.88 0.61 1.65
N PRO A 46 3.47 0.33 0.48
CA PRO A 46 4.80 -0.27 0.43
C PRO A 46 5.87 0.65 0.99
N PHE A 47 5.74 1.98 0.81
CA PHE A 47 6.66 2.93 1.44
C PHE A 47 6.63 2.84 2.96
N TYR A 48 5.44 2.76 3.57
CA TYR A 48 5.31 2.58 5.01
C TYR A 48 5.95 1.27 5.49
N ILE A 49 5.70 0.15 4.78
CA ILE A 49 6.29 -1.15 5.10
C ILE A 49 7.83 -1.09 5.03
N VAL A 50 8.38 -0.47 3.97
CA VAL A 50 9.83 -0.33 3.80
C VAL A 50 10.44 0.54 4.89
N VAL A 51 9.82 1.68 5.21
CA VAL A 51 10.33 2.59 6.24
C VAL A 51 10.30 1.94 7.62
N ASP A 52 9.23 1.22 7.97
CA ASP A 52 9.15 0.49 9.24
C ASP A 52 10.19 -0.64 9.30
N LEU A 53 10.36 -1.39 8.21
CA LEU A 53 11.37 -2.45 8.12
C LEU A 53 12.79 -1.89 8.24
N VAL A 54 13.07 -0.75 7.62
CA VAL A 54 14.38 -0.06 7.71
C VAL A 54 14.58 0.52 9.11
N ARG A 55 13.56 1.07 9.77
CA ARG A 55 13.68 1.56 11.16
C ARG A 55 13.90 0.41 12.15
N GLY A 56 13.10 -0.65 12.03
CA GLY A 56 13.23 -1.84 12.86
C GLY A 56 14.56 -2.59 12.62
N GLY A 57 15.11 -2.53 11.41
CA GLY A 57 16.47 -3.01 11.12
C GLY A 57 17.56 -2.02 11.54
N GLY A 58 17.30 -0.72 11.45
CA GLY A 58 18.22 0.38 11.73
C GLY A 58 18.63 0.46 13.20
N GLU A 59 17.71 0.16 14.12
CA GLU A 59 18.02 0.04 15.56
C GLU A 59 19.01 -1.10 15.87
N VAL A 60 19.12 -2.11 15.00
CA VAL A 60 20.06 -3.25 15.18
C VAL A 60 21.46 -2.95 14.63
N ILE A 61 21.60 -1.97 13.73
CA ILE A 61 22.88 -1.60 13.09
C ILE A 61 23.49 -0.28 13.56
N GLY A 62 22.92 0.36 14.60
CA GLY A 62 23.59 1.38 15.42
C GLY A 62 24.37 2.45 14.64
N LEU A 63 23.65 3.43 14.10
CA LEU A 63 24.17 4.79 13.88
C LEU A 63 23.45 5.75 14.82
#